data_AF-R1CRL7-F1
#
_entry.id   AF-R1CRL7-F1
#
_cell.length_a   1.000
_cell.length_b   1.000
_cell.length_c   1.000
_cell.angle_alpha   90.00
_cell.angle_beta   90.00
_cell.angle_gamma   90.00
#
_symmetry.space_group_name_H-M   'P 1'
#
loop_
_entity.id
_entity.type
_entity.pdbx_description
1 polymer ?
#
loop_
_entity_poly.entity_id
_entity_poly.type
_entity_poly.pdbx_seq_one_letter_code
_entity_poly.pdbx_strand_id
1 'polypeptide(L)' 'MQINQEIIQKKLKENGWTQNELARRMDISKGTLSNVLSGRRGAGRKVISSLLRAFPEEKLENLILSKSKQTDKRGR' A
#
# COMPACT_ATOMS: atom_id res chain seq x y z
N MET A 1 -4.78 8.30 -1.56
CA MET A 1 -5.21 6.91 -1.84
C MET A 1 -4.86 6.06 -0.63
N GLN A 2 -5.60 4.99 -0.36
CA GLN A 2 -5.28 4.08 0.76
C GLN A 2 -4.54 2.86 0.23
N ILE A 3 -3.67 2.27 1.04
CA ILE A 3 -2.96 1.05 0.64
C ILE A 3 -3.76 -0.19 1.02
N ASN A 4 -3.63 -1.25 0.24
CA ASN A 4 -4.20 -2.54 0.55
C ASN A 4 -3.29 -3.26 1.55
N GLN A 5 -3.55 -3.07 2.84
CA GLN A 5 -2.70 -3.60 3.90
C GLN A 5 -2.58 -5.13 3.86
N GLU A 6 -3.64 -5.85 3.45
CA GLU A 6 -3.64 -7.31 3.38
C GLU A 6 -2.62 -7.83 2.36
N ILE A 7 -2.60 -7.24 1.16
CA ILE A 7 -1.62 -7.60 0.13
C ILE A 7 -0.20 -7.25 0.58
N ILE A 8 0.00 -6.10 1.24
CA ILE A 8 1.32 -5.74 1.77
C ILE A 8 1.78 -6.76 2.82
N GLN A 9 0.93 -7.15 3.77
CA GLN A 9 1.29 -8.16 4.79
C GLN A 9 1.59 -9.52 4.16
N LYS A 10 0.80 -9.95 3.16
CA LYS A 10 1.07 -11.17 2.40
C LYS A 10 2.45 -11.11 1.76
N LYS A 11 2.80 -10.00 1.10
CA LYS A 11 4.12 -9.84 0.47
C LYS A 11 5.26 -9.78 1.46
N LEU A 12 5.08 -9.11 2.59
CA LEU A 12 6.07 -9.14 3.66
C LEU A 12 6.35 -10.58 4.12
N LYS A 13 5.29 -11.38 4.32
CA LYS A 13 5.43 -12.79 4.72
C LYS A 13 6.10 -13.64 3.64
N GLU A 14 5.65 -13.53 2.38
CA GLU A 14 6.22 -14.29 1.25
C GLU A 14 7.71 -14.03 1.06
N ASN A 15 8.16 -12.79 1.29
CA ASN A 15 9.55 -12.43 1.12
C ASN A 15 10.39 -12.52 2.42
N GLY A 16 9.77 -12.84 3.56
CA GLY A 16 10.45 -12.84 4.87
C GLY A 16 10.87 -11.45 5.35
N TRP A 17 10.13 -10.40 5.00
CA TRP A 17 10.48 -9.00 5.30
C TRP A 17 9.73 -8.47 6.51
N THR A 18 10.42 -7.70 7.34
CA THR A 18 9.77 -6.85 8.34
C THR A 18 9.27 -5.55 7.69
N GLN A 19 8.38 -4.82 8.37
CA GLN A 19 8.00 -3.48 7.91
C GLN A 19 9.21 -2.53 7.83
N ASN A 20 10.15 -2.64 8.78
CA ASN A 20 11.37 -1.83 8.75
C ASN A 20 12.23 -2.12 7.52
N GLU A 21 12.30 -3.39 7.13
CA GLU A 21 13.02 -3.79 5.94
C GLU A 21 12.32 -3.29 4.66
N LEU A 22 10.99 -3.30 4.62
CA LEU A 22 10.25 -2.68 3.52
C LEU A 22 10.50 -1.17 3.47
N ALA A 23 10.53 -0.46 4.61
CA ALA A 23 10.85 0.96 4.65
C ALA A 23 12.24 1.25 4.08
N ARG A 24 13.22 0.40 4.41
CA ARG A 24 14.60 0.46 3.87
C ARG A 24 14.61 0.28 2.36
N ARG A 25 13.94 -0.76 1.84
CA ARG A 25 13.84 -1.01 0.38
C ARG A 25 13.12 0.10 -0.38
N MET A 26 12.14 0.73 0.26
CA MET A 26 11.35 1.83 -0.33
C MET A 26 12.02 3.19 -0.22
N ASP A 27 13.17 3.30 0.46
CA ASP A 27 13.84 4.57 0.77
C ASP A 27 12.89 5.60 1.41
N ILE A 28 12.18 5.17 2.45
CA ILE A 28 11.31 6.03 3.27
C ILE A 28 11.52 5.77 4.76
N SER A 29 11.15 6.75 5.59
CA SER A 29 11.22 6.56 7.04
C SER A 29 10.23 5.48 7.52
N LYS A 30 10.60 4.77 8.60
CA LYS A 30 9.72 3.81 9.29
C LYS A 30 8.40 4.45 9.70
N GLY A 31 8.45 5.69 10.19
CA GLY A 31 7.27 6.46 10.59
C GLY A 31 6.36 6.81 9.40
N THR A 32 6.92 7.14 8.24
CA THR A 32 6.15 7.35 7.01
C THR A 32 5.42 6.06 6.63
N LEU A 33 6.12 4.93 6.58
CA LEU A 33 5.51 3.64 6.24
C LEU A 33 4.42 3.24 7.25
N SER A 34 4.69 3.37 8.55
CA SER A 34 3.73 3.08 9.62
C SER A 34 2.47 3.94 9.53
N ASN A 35 2.60 5.25 9.28
CA ASN A 35 1.46 6.14 9.11
C ASN A 35 0.62 5.80 7.85
N VAL A 36 1.24 5.27 6.80
CA VAL A 36 0.53 4.83 5.59
C VAL A 36 -0.14 3.48 5.81
N LEU A 37 0.55 2.51 6.41
CA LEU A 37 0.00 1.18 6.73
C LEU A 37 -1.17 1.23 7.70
N SER A 38 -1.14 2.15 8.66
CA SER A 38 -2.25 2.38 9.58
C SER A 38 -3.40 3.20 9.00
N GLY A 39 -3.29 3.67 7.76
CA GLY A 39 -4.28 4.54 7.11
C GLY A 39 -4.35 5.97 7.67
N ARG A 40 -3.55 6.32 8.68
CA ARG A 40 -3.46 7.68 9.25
C ARG A 40 -3.05 8.71 8.20
N ARG A 41 -2.24 8.31 7.22
CA ARG A 41 -1.91 9.12 6.03
C ARG A 41 -2.17 8.31 4.78
N GLY A 42 -2.66 8.98 3.74
CA GLY A 42 -2.77 8.37 2.42
C GLY A 42 -1.39 8.12 1.78
N ALA A 43 -1.31 7.11 0.92
CA ALA A 43 -0.16 6.92 0.05
C ALA A 43 -0.16 7.96 -1.08
N GLY A 44 0.92 8.73 -1.14
CA GLY A 44 1.23 9.65 -2.24
C GLY A 44 2.15 9.03 -3.29
N ARG A 45 2.45 9.80 -4.34
CA ARG A 45 3.19 9.32 -5.53
C ARG A 45 4.51 8.63 -5.20
N LYS A 46 5.32 9.17 -4.28
CA LYS A 46 6.59 8.54 -3.84
C LYS A 46 6.35 7.13 -3.28
N VAL A 47 5.43 7.00 -2.33
CA VAL A 47 5.10 5.71 -1.67
C VAL A 47 4.56 4.70 -2.68
N ILE A 48 3.69 5.12 -3.59
CA ILE A 48 3.14 4.25 -4.63
C ILE A 48 4.25 3.75 -5.56
N SER A 49 5.10 4.66 -6.03
CA SER A 49 6.20 4.31 -6.94
C SER A 49 7.22 3.38 -6.29
N SER A 50 7.51 3.55 -5.00
CA SER A 50 8.43 2.67 -4.28
C SER A 50 7.82 1.31 -3.92
N LEU A 51 6.51 1.23 -3.68
CA LEU A 51 5.81 -0.06 -3.54
C LEU A 51 5.87 -0.89 -4.83
N LEU A 52 5.62 -0.28 -5.98
CA LEU A 52 5.72 -0.96 -7.28
C LEU A 52 7.14 -1.45 -7.58
N ARG A 53 8.17 -0.71 -7.14
CA ARG A 53 9.56 -1.14 -7.24
C ARG A 53 9.90 -2.27 -6.27
N ALA A 54 9.35 -2.24 -5.06
CA ALA A 54 9.56 -3.26 -4.05
C ALA A 54 8.84 -4.58 -4.38
N PHE A 55 7.72 -4.50 -5.10
CA PHE A 55 6.89 -5.63 -5.51
C PHE A 55 6.58 -5.56 -7.02
N PRO A 56 7.57 -5.84 -7.88
CA PRO A 56 7.42 -5.68 -9.33
C PRO A 56 6.37 -6.62 -9.96
N GLU A 57 6.07 -7.74 -9.30
CA GLU A 57 5.03 -8.69 -9.73
C GLU A 57 3.60 -8.20 -9.43
N GLU A 58 3.45 -7.16 -8.61
CA GLU A 58 2.13 -6.66 -8.21
C GLU A 58 1.67 -5.50 -9.08
N LYS A 59 0.37 -5.52 -9.40
CA LYS A 59 -0.28 -4.41 -10.09
C LYS A 59 -0.67 -3.31 -9.10
N LEU A 60 -0.72 -2.07 -9.59
CA LEU A 60 -1.15 -0.91 -8.80
C LEU A 60 -2.50 -1.12 -8.10
N GLU A 61 -3.45 -1.73 -8.81
CA GLU A 61 -4.80 -2.03 -8.33
C GLU A 61 -4.84 -3.00 -7.13
N ASN A 62 -3.85 -3.88 -7.02
CA ASN A 62 -3.72 -4.78 -5.87
C ASN A 62 -3.17 -4.04 -4.65
N LEU A 63 -2.21 -3.13 -4.87
CA LEU A 63 -1.47 -2.44 -3.82
C LEU A 63 -2.24 -1.24 -3.26
N ILE A 64 -3.12 -0.61 -4.05
CA ILE A 64 -3.77 0.65 -3.72
C ILE A 64 -5.29 0.53 -3.85
N LEU A 65 -6.00 0.83 -2.77
CA LEU A 65 -7.45 0.90 -2.74
C LEU A 65 -7.92 2.20 -3.41
N SER A 66 -8.49 2.08 -4.62
CA SER A 66 -9.21 3.16 -5.29
C SER A 66 -10.65 3.23 -4.77
N LYS A 67 -11.08 4.44 -4.34
CA LYS A 67 -12.52 4.71 -4.15
C LYS A 67 -13.17 4.89 -5.53
N SER A 68 -13.41 3.80 -6.26
CA SER A 68 -14.20 3.85 -7.48
C SER A 68 -15.20 2.69 -7.53
N LYS A 69 -16.29 2.85 -6.76
CA LYS A 69 -17.70 2.59 -7.10
C LYS A 69 -18.50 2.35 -5.80
N GLN A 70 -18.82 3.44 -5.12
CA GLN A 70 -20.12 3.53 -4.45
C GLN A 70 -21.05 4.21 -5.45
N THR A 71 -21.42 3.50 -6.52
CA THR A 71 -22.57 3.90 -7.34
C THR A 71 -23.81 3.46 -6.59
N ASP A 72 -24.40 4.44 -5.92
CA ASP A 72 -25.84 4.65 -5.84
C ASP A 72 -26.71 3.59 -6.52
N LYS A 73 -27.41 2.80 -5.71
CA LYS A 73 -28.78 2.33 -6.00
C LYS A 73 -29.58 2.31 -4.70
N ARG A 74 -29.81 3.51 -4.13
CA ARG A 74 -31.01 3.74 -3.30
C ARG A 74 -32.01 4.44 -4.19
N GLY A 75 -32.99 3.69 -4.70
CA GLY A 75 -34.11 4.27 -5.43
C GLY A 75 -34.58 3.38 -6.57
N ARG A 76 -35.34 2.34 -6.23
CA ARG A 76 -36.65 2.07 -6.82
C ARG A 76 -37.52 1.41 -5.75
#